data_AF-A0A7Y2DJ05-F1
#
_entry.id   AF-A0A7Y2DJ05-F1
#
_cell.length_a   1.000
_cell.length_b   1.000
_cell.length_c   1.000
_cell.angle_alpha   90.00
_cell.angle_beta   90.00
_cell.angle_gamma   90.00
#
_symmetry.space_group_name_H-M   'P 1'
#
loop_
_entity.id
_entity.type
_entity.pdbx_description
1 polymer ?
#
loop_
_entity_poly.entity_id
_entity_poly.type
_entity_poly.pdbx_seq_one_letter_code
_entity_poly.pdbx_strand_id
1 'polypeptide(L)'
;MIRPKNSYFPVLLSFTVFLCVLANAQETEKQYYEGSLQLGEFIGEANYGYTIVEGDTLLDGPFQMSRSNLQALLKEEDSSFSFTGAFKDNYPEGFWQFQFGKFQSDSKSQVVDIRYQIKVSGRQELASGLIVRGKPDGKWVYSIDQIKDSQVEKTLFNSSIDFEEGVPQRNFSIENDSSTLVGRFLRNGLAHDEWSLFGSTELGAKESWIFNNGTLQTIRQQKNGVSHTVQVFNNSITTDTIINLDSRYIKALRLQGSSTDTILFLNKGIPGLLAENAEHYQKLDGILSELGESQFMPRFKVKVPYFALDSLENITLDSIEIGLEKSLAISSSFLNDPHLNILKLSDPEAQYLYGVVSEITEEFLNPLEEMMAFHQLGILEYA
;
A
#
# COMPACT_ATOMS: atom_id res chain seq x y z
N MET A 1 33.11 91.83 21.63
CA MET A 1 32.40 92.35 20.44
C MET A 1 32.00 91.14 19.59
N ILE A 2 30.70 90.93 19.40
CA ILE A 2 30.03 90.15 18.34
C ILE A 2 30.20 88.60 18.35
N ARG A 3 29.20 87.92 18.91
CA ARG A 3 28.61 86.63 18.47
C ARG A 3 27.75 86.85 17.20
N PRO A 4 27.14 85.85 16.51
CA PRO A 4 27.28 84.38 16.51
C PRO A 4 27.19 83.75 15.08
N LYS A 5 27.22 82.40 14.95
CA LYS A 5 26.09 81.65 14.34
C LYS A 5 26.16 80.14 14.57
N ASN A 6 24.98 79.58 14.83
CA ASN A 6 24.62 78.21 15.18
C ASN A 6 24.86 77.20 14.04
N SER A 7 24.99 75.92 14.40
CA SER A 7 24.40 74.79 13.67
C SER A 7 24.09 73.61 14.60
N TYR A 8 23.11 72.81 14.19
CA TYR A 8 22.24 71.90 14.93
C TYR A 8 22.86 70.50 15.24
N PHE A 9 22.27 69.84 16.25
CA PHE A 9 22.07 68.39 16.56
C PHE A 9 22.60 67.32 15.55
N PRO A 10 22.95 66.07 15.98
CA PRO A 10 22.01 65.26 16.77
C PRO A 10 22.53 64.29 17.86
N VAL A 11 21.55 63.92 18.68
CA VAL A 11 21.44 62.80 19.62
C VAL A 11 21.28 61.47 18.85
N LEU A 12 21.49 60.34 19.55
CA LEU A 12 21.10 58.97 19.16
C LEU A 12 22.02 58.28 18.12
N LEU A 13 23.17 57.78 18.56
CA LEU A 13 23.95 56.83 17.76
C LEU A 13 24.78 55.89 18.65
N SER A 14 24.15 55.09 19.50
CA SER A 14 24.91 54.07 20.26
C SER A 14 24.12 52.83 20.71
N PHE A 15 22.94 52.54 20.14
CA PHE A 15 22.15 51.36 20.53
C PHE A 15 21.58 50.56 19.34
N THR A 16 22.21 50.68 18.16
CA THR A 16 21.74 50.02 16.92
C THR A 16 22.85 49.20 16.24
N VAL A 17 23.86 48.75 17.00
CA VAL A 17 24.94 47.89 16.46
C VAL A 17 24.94 46.49 17.11
N PHE A 18 24.15 46.26 18.17
CA PHE A 18 24.11 44.96 18.84
C PHE A 18 22.99 44.01 18.36
N LEU A 19 22.09 44.45 17.47
CA LEU A 19 21.01 43.60 16.94
C LEU A 19 21.24 43.07 15.51
N CYS A 20 22.28 43.51 14.80
CA CYS A 20 22.53 43.07 13.41
C CYS A 20 23.50 41.90 13.27
N VAL A 21 24.11 41.40 14.34
CA VAL A 21 25.11 40.30 14.27
C VAL A 21 24.51 38.92 14.58
N LEU A 22 23.26 38.85 15.09
CA LEU A 22 22.56 37.58 15.34
C LEU A 22 21.64 37.14 14.19
N ALA A 23 21.63 37.86 13.07
CA ALA A 23 20.89 37.49 11.86
C ALA A 23 21.79 36.87 10.78
N ASN A 24 22.91 36.24 11.17
CA ASN A 24 23.52 35.21 10.35
C ASN A 24 22.62 33.97 10.45
N ALA A 25 21.48 34.00 9.74
CA ALA A 25 20.80 32.79 9.36
C ALA A 25 21.86 31.91 8.70
N GLN A 26 22.19 30.79 9.32
CA GLN A 26 22.96 29.75 8.69
C GLN A 26 22.12 29.24 7.53
N GLU A 27 22.31 29.83 6.35
CA GLU A 27 21.83 29.26 5.11
C GLU A 27 22.67 27.99 4.91
N THR A 28 22.10 26.85 5.27
CA THR A 28 22.75 25.55 5.10
C THR A 28 23.07 25.40 3.62
N GLU A 29 24.36 25.32 3.28
CA GLU A 29 24.81 25.26 1.89
C GLU A 29 24.21 24.00 1.24
N LYS A 30 23.37 24.20 0.21
CA LYS A 30 22.78 23.09 -0.55
C LYS A 30 23.88 22.42 -1.37
N GLN A 31 24.10 21.14 -1.10
CA GLN A 31 25.05 20.29 -1.78
C GLN A 31 24.33 19.41 -2.80
N TYR A 32 25.10 18.85 -3.74
CA TYR A 32 24.58 18.01 -4.82
C TYR A 32 25.38 16.73 -4.92
N TYR A 33 24.67 15.62 -5.13
CA TYR A 33 25.25 14.32 -5.46
C TYR A 33 24.91 13.97 -6.91
N GLU A 34 25.88 13.41 -7.63
CA GLU A 34 25.70 12.81 -8.94
C GLU A 34 26.50 11.51 -9.00
N GLY A 35 25.84 10.40 -9.29
CA GLY A 35 26.47 9.10 -9.44
C GLY A 35 25.53 7.93 -9.18
N SER A 36 26.10 6.73 -9.17
CA SER A 36 25.31 5.50 -8.98
C SER A 36 24.67 5.44 -7.58
N LEU A 37 23.44 4.98 -7.53
CA LEU A 37 22.67 4.74 -6.30
C LEU A 37 21.95 3.39 -6.41
N GLN A 38 21.83 2.69 -5.28
CA GLN A 38 20.99 1.51 -5.14
C GLN A 38 19.87 1.79 -4.15
N LEU A 39 18.63 1.54 -4.57
CA LEU A 39 17.41 1.60 -3.75
C LEU A 39 16.69 0.26 -3.88
N GLY A 40 16.76 -0.59 -2.86
CA GLY A 40 16.31 -1.97 -2.89
C GLY A 40 16.91 -2.72 -4.10
N GLU A 41 16.03 -3.11 -5.03
CA GLU A 41 16.40 -3.80 -6.28
C GLU A 41 16.76 -2.85 -7.43
N PHE A 42 16.56 -1.54 -7.29
CA PHE A 42 16.78 -0.54 -8.32
C PHE A 42 18.21 0.01 -8.24
N ILE A 43 19.01 -0.23 -9.28
CA ILE A 43 20.36 0.31 -9.42
C ILE A 43 20.38 1.22 -10.65
N GLY A 44 20.77 2.48 -10.48
CA GLY A 44 20.78 3.49 -11.54
C GLY A 44 21.65 4.69 -11.20
N GLU A 45 21.67 5.67 -12.10
CA GLU A 45 22.33 6.95 -11.87
C GLU A 45 21.36 7.89 -11.18
N ALA A 46 21.81 8.51 -10.09
CA ALA A 46 21.04 9.45 -9.30
C ALA A 46 21.67 10.84 -9.31
N ASN A 47 20.82 11.85 -9.28
CA ASN A 47 21.17 13.25 -9.09
C ASN A 47 20.20 13.85 -8.07
N TYR A 48 20.72 14.34 -6.94
CA TYR A 48 19.88 14.93 -5.90
C TYR A 48 20.57 16.02 -5.08
N GLY A 49 19.76 16.94 -4.57
CA GLY A 49 20.18 17.95 -3.60
C GLY A 49 20.09 17.43 -2.16
N TYR A 50 21.02 17.85 -1.31
CA TYR A 50 21.01 17.55 0.12
C TYR A 50 21.62 18.69 0.95
N THR A 51 21.34 18.65 2.25
CA THR A 51 21.96 19.51 3.26
C THR A 51 22.54 18.66 4.37
N ILE A 52 23.52 19.20 5.10
CA ILE A 52 24.08 18.54 6.28
C ILE A 52 23.59 19.27 7.52
N VAL A 53 22.84 18.57 8.36
CA VAL A 53 22.30 19.08 9.61
C VAL A 53 22.80 18.20 10.75
N GLU A 54 23.54 18.78 11.70
CA GLU A 54 24.11 18.07 12.85
C GLU A 54 25.00 16.85 12.51
N GLY A 55 25.50 16.78 11.27
CA GLY A 55 26.32 15.67 10.77
C GLY A 55 25.55 14.62 9.96
N ASP A 56 24.22 14.73 9.90
CA ASP A 56 23.37 13.88 9.09
C ASP A 56 23.09 14.51 7.72
N THR A 57 23.04 13.67 6.68
CA THR A 57 22.68 14.08 5.32
C THR A 57 21.15 14.03 5.17
N LEU A 58 20.54 15.18 4.95
CA LEU A 58 19.10 15.30 4.71
C LEU A 58 18.84 15.65 3.23
N LEU A 59 17.99 14.88 2.56
CA LEU A 59 17.58 15.20 1.20
C LEU A 59 16.80 16.53 1.19
N ASP A 60 17.25 17.46 0.34
CA ASP A 60 16.65 18.79 0.20
C ASP A 60 16.94 19.35 -1.20
N GLY A 61 15.90 19.41 -2.02
CA GLY A 61 15.95 19.86 -3.40
C GLY A 61 15.44 18.82 -4.39
N PRO A 62 15.66 19.04 -5.71
CA PRO A 62 15.27 18.10 -6.74
C PRO A 62 15.91 16.72 -6.54
N PHE A 63 15.18 15.68 -6.92
CA PHE A 63 15.65 14.30 -6.94
C PHE A 63 15.33 13.67 -8.29
N GLN A 64 16.33 13.01 -8.86
CA GLN A 64 16.18 12.18 -10.03
C GLN A 64 17.01 10.91 -9.86
N MET A 65 16.43 9.77 -10.21
CA MET A 65 17.18 8.52 -10.35
C MET A 65 16.65 7.76 -11.55
N SER A 66 17.53 7.28 -12.42
CA SER A 66 17.09 6.56 -13.61
C SER A 66 18.09 5.52 -14.07
N ARG A 67 17.58 4.55 -14.81
CA ARG A 67 18.38 3.59 -15.57
C ARG A 67 17.71 3.35 -16.91
N SER A 68 18.50 3.47 -17.97
CA SER A 68 18.18 2.96 -19.30
C SER A 68 19.39 2.21 -19.83
N ASN A 69 19.19 1.03 -20.43
CA ASN A 69 20.28 0.28 -21.03
C ASN A 69 20.02 0.09 -22.51
N LEU A 70 20.46 1.08 -23.29
CA LEU A 70 20.33 1.07 -24.75
C LEU A 70 20.95 -0.19 -25.39
N GLN A 71 22.03 -0.74 -24.81
CA GLN A 71 22.66 -1.96 -25.32
C GLN A 71 21.82 -3.21 -25.04
N ALA A 72 21.12 -3.26 -23.91
CA ALA A 72 20.18 -4.33 -23.59
C ALA A 72 18.92 -4.24 -24.47
N LEU A 73 18.44 -3.00 -24.72
CA LEU A 73 17.31 -2.75 -25.63
C LEU A 73 17.61 -3.23 -27.06
N LEU A 74 18.85 -3.05 -27.54
CA LEU A 74 19.32 -3.57 -28.82
C LEU A 74 19.48 -5.09 -28.85
N LYS A 75 19.55 -5.75 -27.68
CA LYS A 75 19.61 -7.21 -27.51
C LYS A 75 18.24 -7.81 -27.15
N GLU A 76 17.16 -7.11 -27.49
CA GLU A 76 15.76 -7.52 -27.39
C GLU A 76 15.14 -7.55 -25.98
N GLU A 77 15.83 -7.08 -24.93
CA GLU A 77 15.22 -6.94 -23.60
C GLU A 77 15.88 -5.81 -22.80
N ASP A 78 15.14 -4.76 -22.46
CA ASP A 78 15.56 -3.75 -21.49
C ASP A 78 14.54 -3.59 -20.36
N SER A 79 15.06 -3.55 -19.14
CA SER A 79 14.33 -3.13 -17.94
C SER A 79 14.84 -1.75 -17.55
N SER A 80 13.94 -0.77 -17.63
CA SER A 80 14.22 0.65 -17.38
C SER A 80 13.34 1.19 -16.26
N PHE A 81 13.82 2.24 -15.60
CA PHE A 81 13.03 2.99 -14.64
C PHE A 81 13.50 4.44 -14.56
N SER A 82 12.61 5.31 -14.09
CA SER A 82 12.91 6.71 -13.76
C SER A 82 12.05 7.16 -12.59
N PHE A 83 12.68 7.75 -11.58
CA PHE A 83 12.06 8.39 -10.44
C PHE A 83 12.40 9.87 -10.51
N THR A 84 11.42 10.74 -10.36
CA THR A 84 11.62 12.18 -10.41
C THR A 84 10.69 12.86 -9.44
N GLY A 85 11.23 13.78 -8.65
CA GLY A 85 10.49 14.53 -7.66
C GLY A 85 11.38 15.52 -6.94
N ALA A 86 11.03 15.85 -5.71
CA ALA A 86 11.84 16.68 -4.84
C ALA A 86 11.69 16.26 -3.39
N PHE A 87 12.66 16.68 -2.59
CA PHE A 87 12.63 16.59 -1.15
C PHE A 87 12.67 17.97 -0.53
N LYS A 88 12.13 18.07 0.69
CA LYS A 88 12.29 19.19 1.58
C LYS A 88 12.44 18.67 3.00
N ASP A 89 13.54 19.01 3.65
CA ASP A 89 13.84 18.61 5.03
C ASP A 89 13.69 17.07 5.22
N ASN A 90 14.23 16.29 4.28
CA ASN A 90 14.16 14.82 4.23
C ASN A 90 12.77 14.20 3.96
N TYR A 91 11.74 15.01 3.72
CA TYR A 91 10.44 14.54 3.27
C TYR A 91 10.32 14.62 1.75
N PRO A 92 9.77 13.60 1.07
CA PRO A 92 9.31 13.75 -0.30
C PRO A 92 8.26 14.87 -0.38
N GLU A 93 8.45 15.79 -1.33
CA GLU A 93 7.66 17.02 -1.45
C GLU A 93 7.46 17.38 -2.93
N GLY A 94 6.31 17.96 -3.26
CA GLY A 94 5.99 18.40 -4.61
C GLY A 94 5.52 17.27 -5.52
N PHE A 95 5.55 17.52 -6.84
CA PHE A 95 5.07 16.54 -7.81
C PHE A 95 6.09 15.41 -7.98
N TRP A 96 5.63 14.18 -7.82
CA TRP A 96 6.42 12.97 -8.00
C TRP A 96 5.94 12.17 -9.20
N GLN A 97 6.89 11.59 -9.93
CA GLN A 97 6.64 10.67 -11.02
C GLN A 97 7.57 9.46 -10.92
N PHE A 98 6.96 8.27 -10.99
CA PHE A 98 7.64 6.99 -11.08
C PHE A 98 7.29 6.36 -12.42
N GLN A 99 8.30 5.91 -13.13
CA GLN A 99 8.15 5.20 -14.39
C GLN A 99 8.96 3.91 -14.34
N PHE A 100 8.34 2.82 -14.77
CA PHE A 100 8.99 1.52 -14.93
C PHE A 100 8.67 0.99 -16.33
N GLY A 101 9.61 0.30 -16.94
CA GLY A 101 9.45 -0.20 -18.30
C GLY A 101 10.14 -1.53 -18.51
N LYS A 102 9.45 -2.46 -19.17
CA LYS A 102 10.04 -3.68 -19.73
C LYS A 102 9.72 -3.69 -21.21
N PHE A 103 10.74 -3.50 -22.05
CA PHE A 103 10.58 -3.27 -23.47
C PHE A 103 11.42 -4.21 -24.32
N GLN A 104 10.87 -4.54 -25.48
CA GLN A 104 11.53 -5.24 -26.57
C GLN A 104 11.52 -4.34 -27.80
N SER A 105 12.61 -4.35 -28.56
CA SER A 105 12.78 -3.56 -29.78
C SER A 105 12.40 -4.39 -30.99
N ASP A 106 11.65 -3.83 -31.93
CA ASP A 106 11.23 -4.52 -33.15
C ASP A 106 12.36 -4.66 -34.20
N SER A 107 13.62 -4.45 -33.81
CA SER A 107 14.88 -4.51 -34.60
C SER A 107 14.97 -3.56 -35.82
N LYS A 108 13.89 -2.86 -36.16
CA LYS A 108 13.83 -1.86 -37.23
C LYS A 108 14.06 -0.46 -36.66
N SER A 109 15.26 0.09 -36.86
CA SER A 109 15.56 1.49 -36.55
C SER A 109 15.28 2.37 -37.76
N GLN A 110 14.76 3.57 -37.52
CA GLN A 110 14.65 4.63 -38.52
C GLN A 110 15.54 5.80 -38.08
N VAL A 111 16.21 6.43 -39.04
CA VAL A 111 16.96 7.67 -38.79
C VAL A 111 16.04 8.84 -39.14
N VAL A 112 15.66 9.62 -38.14
CA VAL A 112 14.89 10.85 -38.30
C VAL A 112 15.69 11.96 -37.61
N ASP A 113 15.99 13.04 -38.33
CA ASP A 113 16.75 14.19 -37.83
C ASP A 113 17.98 13.79 -37.00
N ILE A 114 18.87 12.98 -37.61
CA ILE A 114 20.12 12.47 -37.03
C ILE A 114 19.98 11.67 -35.73
N ARG A 115 18.76 11.25 -35.35
CA ARG A 115 18.49 10.39 -34.19
C ARG A 115 18.00 9.02 -34.65
N TYR A 116 18.53 7.96 -34.05
CA TYR A 116 17.99 6.62 -34.19
C TYR A 116 16.69 6.53 -33.39
N GLN A 117 15.58 6.31 -34.09
CA GLN A 117 14.29 5.99 -33.47
C GLN A 117 14.08 4.48 -33.57
N ILE A 118 13.93 3.86 -32.41
CA ILE A 118 13.64 2.44 -32.27
C ILE A 118 12.22 2.35 -31.73
N LYS A 119 11.35 1.63 -32.45
CA LYS A 119 10.04 1.31 -31.93
C LYS A 119 10.16 0.20 -30.88
N VAL A 120 9.49 0.41 -29.77
CA VAL A 120 9.45 -0.54 -28.67
C VAL A 120 8.05 -1.04 -28.40
N SER A 121 7.95 -2.30 -28.01
CA SER A 121 6.73 -2.94 -27.53
C SER A 121 7.01 -3.56 -26.16
N GLY A 122 6.03 -3.61 -25.27
CA GLY A 122 6.24 -4.11 -23.92
C GLY A 122 5.23 -3.59 -22.90
N ARG A 123 5.66 -3.47 -21.64
CA ARG A 123 4.84 -2.99 -20.52
C ARG A 123 5.46 -1.74 -19.92
N GLN A 124 4.65 -0.71 -19.74
CA GLN A 124 5.03 0.52 -19.05
C GLN A 124 4.16 0.69 -17.81
N GLU A 125 4.77 1.03 -16.69
CA GLU A 125 4.08 1.40 -15.46
C GLU A 125 4.41 2.86 -15.16
N LEU A 126 3.40 3.66 -14.83
CA LEU A 126 3.52 5.07 -14.50
C LEU A 126 2.74 5.35 -13.22
N ALA A 127 3.34 6.07 -12.28
CA ALA A 127 2.62 6.59 -11.13
C ALA A 127 2.99 8.05 -10.91
N SER A 128 2.01 8.89 -10.64
CA SER A 128 2.27 10.31 -10.40
C SER A 128 1.21 11.00 -9.57
N GLY A 129 1.63 12.06 -8.88
CA GLY A 129 0.78 12.91 -8.06
C GLY A 129 1.60 13.85 -7.19
N LEU A 130 0.91 14.64 -6.36
CA LEU A 130 1.54 15.57 -5.43
C LEU A 130 1.85 14.85 -4.11
N ILE A 131 3.01 15.13 -3.51
CA ILE A 131 3.33 14.72 -2.15
C ILE A 131 3.54 15.97 -1.30
N VAL A 132 2.98 15.98 -0.09
CA VAL A 132 3.19 17.03 0.91
C VAL A 132 3.66 16.36 2.19
N ARG A 133 4.88 16.69 2.62
CA ARG A 133 5.52 16.13 3.82
C ARG A 133 5.47 14.60 3.88
N GLY A 134 5.84 13.96 2.77
CA GLY A 134 5.88 12.50 2.65
C GLY A 134 4.51 11.81 2.54
N LYS A 135 3.41 12.57 2.39
CA LYS A 135 2.05 12.03 2.25
C LYS A 135 1.45 12.35 0.88
N PRO A 136 0.70 11.44 0.24
CA PRO A 136 0.04 11.73 -1.02
C PRO A 136 -0.99 12.85 -0.82
N ASP A 137 -1.04 13.76 -1.77
CA ASP A 137 -1.95 14.89 -1.78
C ASP A 137 -2.52 15.10 -3.19
N GLY A 138 -3.74 15.61 -3.27
CA GLY A 138 -4.46 15.76 -4.53
C GLY A 138 -4.68 14.43 -5.25
N LYS A 139 -4.83 14.49 -6.57
CA LYS A 139 -5.10 13.32 -7.39
C LYS A 139 -3.82 12.53 -7.65
N TRP A 140 -3.80 11.28 -7.20
CA TRP A 140 -2.78 10.30 -7.55
C TRP A 140 -3.30 9.33 -8.60
N VAL A 141 -2.49 9.11 -9.64
CA VAL A 141 -2.78 8.20 -10.74
C VAL A 141 -1.68 7.17 -10.84
N TYR A 142 -2.05 5.89 -10.91
CA TYR A 142 -1.16 4.77 -11.18
C TYR A 142 -1.70 4.03 -12.41
N SER A 143 -0.92 3.88 -13.48
CA SER A 143 -1.31 3.14 -14.68
C SER A 143 -0.27 2.09 -15.07
N ILE A 144 -0.77 1.02 -15.69
CA ILE A 144 0.04 -0.02 -16.32
C ILE A 144 -0.51 -0.20 -17.72
N ASP A 145 0.33 0.08 -18.71
CA ASP A 145 -0.03 0.07 -20.11
C ASP A 145 0.79 -0.96 -20.87
N GLN A 146 0.10 -1.66 -21.77
CA GLN A 146 0.71 -2.42 -22.84
C GLN A 146 1.05 -1.47 -23.99
N ILE A 147 2.33 -1.42 -24.32
CA ILE A 147 2.88 -0.60 -25.40
C ILE A 147 3.13 -1.48 -26.60
N LYS A 148 2.74 -1.00 -27.78
CA LYS A 148 3.04 -1.62 -29.07
C LYS A 148 3.44 -0.56 -30.06
N ASP A 149 4.56 -0.78 -30.76
CA ASP A 149 5.06 0.17 -31.75
C ASP A 149 5.24 1.60 -31.15
N SER A 150 5.59 1.70 -29.86
CA SER A 150 5.71 2.95 -29.08
C SER A 150 4.38 3.71 -28.85
N GLN A 151 3.25 3.02 -28.93
CA GLN A 151 1.92 3.55 -28.63
C GLN A 151 1.21 2.69 -27.59
N VAL A 152 0.36 3.31 -26.77
CA VAL A 152 -0.50 2.57 -25.83
C VAL A 152 -1.51 1.76 -26.64
N GLU A 153 -1.40 0.43 -26.58
CA GLU A 153 -2.35 -0.50 -27.20
C GLU A 153 -3.53 -0.79 -26.26
N LYS A 154 -3.23 -0.96 -24.97
CA LYS A 154 -4.21 -1.33 -23.94
C LYS A 154 -3.73 -0.91 -22.55
N THR A 155 -4.62 -0.37 -21.73
CA THR A 155 -4.38 -0.22 -20.28
C THR A 155 -4.73 -1.53 -19.57
N LEU A 156 -3.77 -2.08 -18.84
CA LEU A 156 -3.88 -3.33 -18.09
C LEU A 156 -4.35 -3.10 -16.66
N PHE A 157 -3.97 -1.96 -16.07
CA PHE A 157 -4.38 -1.53 -14.75
C PHE A 157 -4.38 0.00 -14.70
N ASN A 158 -5.33 0.58 -13.99
CA ASN A 158 -5.33 2.01 -13.69
C ASN A 158 -6.02 2.29 -12.35
N SER A 159 -5.45 3.19 -11.56
CA SER A 159 -5.97 3.60 -10.26
C SER A 159 -5.90 5.11 -10.16
N SER A 160 -6.97 5.72 -9.65
CA SER A 160 -7.13 7.15 -9.50
C SER A 160 -7.81 7.43 -8.17
N ILE A 161 -7.07 8.03 -7.23
CA ILE A 161 -7.53 8.33 -5.88
C ILE A 161 -7.18 9.78 -5.54
N ASP A 162 -8.14 10.53 -4.99
CA ASP A 162 -7.90 11.87 -4.45
C ASP A 162 -7.52 11.78 -2.97
N PHE A 163 -6.48 12.52 -2.58
CA PHE A 163 -5.98 12.61 -1.22
C PHE A 163 -6.01 14.05 -0.70
N GLU A 164 -6.07 14.18 0.62
CA GLU A 164 -5.76 15.42 1.35
C GLU A 164 -4.88 15.04 2.53
N GLU A 165 -3.62 15.48 2.50
CA GLU A 165 -2.60 15.18 3.51
C GLU A 165 -2.51 13.70 3.89
N GLY A 166 -2.53 12.80 2.90
CA GLY A 166 -2.46 11.35 3.07
C GLY A 166 -3.79 10.67 3.36
N VAL A 167 -4.89 11.43 3.49
CA VAL A 167 -6.23 10.87 3.71
C VAL A 167 -6.95 10.73 2.36
N PRO A 168 -7.29 9.50 1.94
CA PRO A 168 -8.08 9.28 0.73
C PRO A 168 -9.48 9.84 0.92
N GLN A 169 -10.00 10.59 -0.05
CA GLN A 169 -11.31 11.22 0.07
C GLN A 169 -12.02 11.30 -1.28
N ARG A 170 -13.34 11.56 -1.26
CA ARG A 170 -14.17 11.69 -2.48
C ARG A 170 -14.17 10.39 -3.28
N ASN A 171 -14.37 10.49 -4.59
CA ASN A 171 -14.52 9.34 -5.45
C ASN A 171 -13.15 8.75 -5.78
N PHE A 172 -13.08 7.44 -5.91
CA PHE A 172 -11.92 6.75 -6.46
C PHE A 172 -12.36 5.79 -7.57
N SER A 173 -11.40 5.43 -8.42
CA SER A 173 -11.57 4.42 -9.46
C SER A 173 -10.34 3.53 -9.49
N ILE A 174 -10.54 2.22 -9.51
CA ILE A 174 -9.49 1.22 -9.73
C ILE A 174 -10.00 0.30 -10.82
N GLU A 175 -9.21 0.04 -11.84
CA GLU A 175 -9.57 -0.82 -12.95
C GLU A 175 -8.41 -1.73 -13.33
N ASN A 176 -8.76 -2.93 -13.76
CA ASN A 176 -7.84 -3.85 -14.44
C ASN A 176 -8.50 -4.36 -15.73
N ASP A 177 -7.85 -5.33 -16.39
CA ASP A 177 -8.32 -5.86 -17.67
C ASP A 177 -9.71 -6.53 -17.63
N SER A 178 -10.19 -6.88 -16.44
CA SER A 178 -11.41 -7.65 -16.24
C SER A 178 -12.52 -6.87 -15.53
N SER A 179 -12.17 -5.81 -14.80
CA SER A 179 -13.10 -5.13 -13.91
C SER A 179 -12.74 -3.69 -13.58
N THR A 180 -13.77 -2.90 -13.23
CA THR A 180 -13.66 -1.51 -12.77
C THR A 180 -14.41 -1.36 -11.47
N LEU A 181 -13.71 -1.00 -10.40
CA LEU A 181 -14.24 -0.62 -9.11
C LEU A 181 -14.31 0.90 -9.00
N VAL A 182 -15.49 1.39 -8.66
CA VAL A 182 -15.71 2.79 -8.29
C VAL A 182 -16.35 2.87 -6.92
N GLY A 183 -15.98 3.88 -6.16
CA GLY A 183 -16.56 4.10 -4.85
C GLY A 183 -16.23 5.49 -4.34
N ARG A 184 -16.58 5.75 -3.08
CA ARG A 184 -16.24 7.01 -2.42
C ARG A 184 -15.82 6.85 -0.97
N PHE A 185 -15.05 7.82 -0.53
CA PHE A 185 -14.65 8.03 0.86
C PHE A 185 -15.26 9.33 1.40
N LEU A 186 -15.54 9.34 2.70
CA LEU A 186 -15.73 10.57 3.46
C LEU A 186 -14.40 11.34 3.60
N ARG A 187 -14.47 12.61 4.00
CA ARG A 187 -13.29 13.48 4.19
C ARG A 187 -12.27 12.95 5.21
N ASN A 188 -12.67 12.03 6.07
CA ASN A 188 -11.81 11.41 7.08
C ASN A 188 -11.19 10.07 6.63
N GLY A 189 -11.44 9.65 5.39
CA GLY A 189 -10.95 8.39 4.81
C GLY A 189 -11.85 7.17 5.01
N LEU A 190 -13.01 7.34 5.67
CA LEU A 190 -13.95 6.23 5.84
C LEU A 190 -14.67 5.90 4.52
N ALA A 191 -14.72 4.62 4.18
CA ALA A 191 -15.53 4.10 3.08
C ALA A 191 -17.01 4.48 3.27
N HIS A 192 -17.67 4.89 2.19
CA HIS A 192 -19.04 5.36 2.27
C HIS A 192 -19.82 5.18 0.96
N ASP A 193 -21.16 5.20 1.07
CA ASP A 193 -22.12 4.85 0.03
C ASP A 193 -21.83 3.48 -0.59
N GLU A 194 -22.14 3.33 -1.87
CA GLU A 194 -21.94 2.11 -2.62
C GLU A 194 -20.59 2.13 -3.31
N TRP A 195 -19.83 1.06 -3.11
CA TRP A 195 -18.66 0.72 -3.91
C TRP A 195 -19.08 -0.37 -4.88
N SER A 196 -19.02 -0.09 -6.18
CA SER A 196 -19.53 -0.98 -7.22
C SER A 196 -18.40 -1.48 -8.11
N LEU A 197 -18.35 -2.80 -8.28
CA LEU A 197 -17.45 -3.49 -9.20
C LEU A 197 -18.22 -3.89 -10.46
N PHE A 198 -17.81 -3.34 -11.60
CA PHE A 198 -18.31 -3.68 -12.92
C PHE A 198 -17.33 -4.64 -13.58
N GLY A 199 -17.81 -5.64 -14.32
CA GLY A 199 -16.93 -6.43 -15.17
C GLY A 199 -16.95 -5.95 -16.61
N SER A 200 -15.88 -6.23 -17.34
CA SER A 200 -15.68 -5.73 -18.72
C SER A 200 -16.69 -6.26 -19.74
N THR A 201 -17.38 -7.37 -19.45
CA THR A 201 -18.30 -8.06 -20.40
C THR A 201 -19.76 -8.11 -19.95
N GLU A 202 -20.07 -7.71 -18.71
CA GLU A 202 -21.41 -7.84 -18.13
C GLU A 202 -22.06 -6.47 -17.92
N LEU A 203 -23.38 -6.40 -18.15
CA LEU A 203 -24.15 -5.19 -17.93
C LEU A 203 -24.51 -5.06 -16.45
N GLY A 204 -24.01 -4.01 -15.79
CA GLY A 204 -24.29 -3.70 -14.39
C GLY A 204 -23.18 -4.12 -13.44
N ALA A 205 -23.35 -3.78 -12.15
CA ALA A 205 -22.39 -4.14 -11.11
C ALA A 205 -22.49 -5.64 -10.79
N LYS A 206 -21.35 -6.33 -10.87
CA LYS A 206 -21.19 -7.73 -10.47
C LYS A 206 -21.24 -7.89 -8.96
N GLU A 207 -20.67 -6.90 -8.27
CA GLU A 207 -20.56 -6.85 -6.83
C GLU A 207 -20.70 -5.40 -6.37
N SER A 208 -21.42 -5.18 -5.27
CA SER A 208 -21.55 -3.88 -4.63
C SER A 208 -21.42 -4.01 -3.11
N TRP A 209 -20.58 -3.18 -2.51
CA TRP A 209 -20.45 -3.05 -1.06
C TRP A 209 -21.09 -1.75 -0.60
N ILE A 210 -22.02 -1.83 0.34
CA ILE A 210 -22.78 -0.66 0.78
C ILE A 210 -22.35 -0.29 2.20
N PHE A 211 -21.78 0.89 2.30
CA PHE A 211 -21.21 1.46 3.52
C PHE A 211 -22.03 2.61 4.05
N ASN A 212 -22.22 2.65 5.36
CA ASN A 212 -22.75 3.80 6.08
C ASN A 212 -21.72 4.29 7.11
N ASN A 213 -21.16 5.49 6.87
CA ASN A 213 -20.16 6.11 7.74
C ASN A 213 -18.99 5.17 8.13
N GLY A 214 -18.44 4.42 7.18
CA GLY A 214 -17.37 3.45 7.40
C GLY A 214 -17.83 2.02 7.73
N THR A 215 -19.06 1.80 8.17
CA THR A 215 -19.57 0.47 8.50
C THR A 215 -20.13 -0.21 7.25
N LEU A 216 -19.65 -1.41 6.93
CA LEU A 216 -20.21 -2.21 5.84
C LEU A 216 -21.55 -2.84 6.27
N GLN A 217 -22.63 -2.40 5.65
CA GLN A 217 -23.98 -2.90 5.96
C GLN A 217 -24.29 -4.15 5.15
N THR A 218 -24.08 -4.08 3.83
CA THR A 218 -24.47 -5.18 2.93
C THR A 218 -23.48 -5.37 1.80
N ILE A 219 -23.34 -6.62 1.39
CA ILE A 219 -22.68 -7.02 0.14
C ILE A 219 -23.77 -7.53 -0.81
N ARG A 220 -23.88 -6.93 -2.00
CA ARG A 220 -24.78 -7.36 -3.07
C ARG A 220 -23.97 -7.95 -4.21
N GLN A 221 -24.48 -9.02 -4.80
CA GLN A 221 -23.81 -9.71 -5.89
C GLN A 221 -24.81 -10.10 -6.96
N GLN A 222 -24.38 -10.08 -8.23
CA GLN A 222 -25.13 -10.67 -9.32
C GLN A 222 -24.49 -12.00 -9.73
N LYS A 223 -25.24 -13.09 -9.66
CA LYS A 223 -24.82 -14.41 -10.15
C LYS A 223 -25.92 -14.98 -11.03
N ASN A 224 -25.60 -15.28 -12.29
CA ASN A 224 -26.55 -15.80 -13.28
C ASN A 224 -27.84 -14.93 -13.40
N GLY A 225 -27.70 -13.60 -13.30
CA GLY A 225 -28.83 -12.66 -13.35
C GLY A 225 -29.66 -12.59 -12.05
N VAL A 226 -29.31 -13.34 -11.02
CA VAL A 226 -29.98 -13.32 -9.71
C VAL A 226 -29.14 -12.52 -8.71
N SER A 227 -29.76 -11.54 -8.07
CA SER A 227 -29.11 -10.75 -7.02
C SER A 227 -29.14 -11.49 -5.69
N HIS A 228 -27.97 -11.70 -5.10
CA HIS A 228 -27.79 -12.23 -3.75
C HIS A 228 -27.32 -11.09 -2.86
N THR A 229 -27.95 -10.93 -1.69
CA THR A 229 -27.58 -9.89 -0.71
C THR A 229 -27.23 -10.55 0.61
N VAL A 230 -26.04 -10.24 1.12
CA VAL A 230 -25.56 -10.65 2.43
C VAL A 230 -25.59 -9.44 3.35
N GLN A 231 -26.26 -9.57 4.49
CA GLN A 231 -26.17 -8.61 5.58
C GLN A 231 -24.88 -8.89 6.34
N VAL A 232 -24.06 -7.85 6.54
CA VAL A 232 -22.77 -7.97 7.23
C VAL A 232 -22.92 -7.49 8.66
N PHE A 233 -22.94 -6.17 8.87
CA PHE A 233 -23.20 -5.60 10.18
C PHE A 233 -24.59 -4.97 10.25
N ASN A 234 -25.33 -5.32 11.30
CA ASN A 234 -26.59 -4.67 11.60
C ASN A 234 -26.36 -3.25 12.11
N ASN A 235 -27.33 -2.34 11.92
CA ASN A 235 -27.27 -0.93 12.30
C ASN A 235 -27.18 -0.64 13.81
N SER A 236 -27.03 -1.68 14.65
CA SER A 236 -27.00 -1.61 16.11
C SER A 236 -25.60 -1.90 16.67
N ILE A 237 -24.55 -1.41 16.01
CA ILE A 237 -23.22 -1.38 16.62
C ILE A 237 -23.22 -0.27 17.69
N THR A 238 -23.19 -0.67 18.96
CA THR A 238 -23.09 0.27 20.09
C THR A 238 -21.65 0.72 20.35
N THR A 239 -20.68 -0.15 20.05
CA THR A 239 -19.23 0.11 20.19
C THR A 239 -18.53 -0.22 18.88
N ASP A 240 -17.88 0.79 18.28
CA ASP A 240 -17.12 0.63 17.03
C ASP A 240 -15.66 1.05 17.20
N THR A 241 -14.81 0.58 16.30
CA THR A 241 -13.45 1.08 16.12
C THR A 241 -13.12 1.23 14.64
N ILE A 242 -12.16 2.11 14.32
CA ILE A 242 -11.72 2.36 12.95
C ILE A 242 -10.47 1.53 12.68
N ILE A 243 -10.52 0.74 11.62
CA ILE A 243 -9.36 -0.02 11.11
C ILE A 243 -9.15 0.26 9.63
N ASN A 244 -8.02 -0.19 9.09
CA ASN A 244 -7.77 -0.10 7.66
C ASN A 244 -8.58 -1.18 6.92
N LEU A 245 -9.02 -0.86 5.71
CA LEU A 245 -9.62 -1.79 4.77
C LEU A 245 -8.51 -2.60 4.08
N ASP A 246 -7.91 -3.51 4.85
CA ASP A 246 -6.81 -4.38 4.43
C ASP A 246 -7.16 -5.86 4.64
N SER A 247 -6.17 -6.74 4.50
CA SER A 247 -6.36 -8.18 4.69
C SER A 247 -6.88 -8.56 6.09
N ARG A 248 -6.61 -7.76 7.13
CA ARG A 248 -7.13 -7.96 8.49
C ARG A 248 -8.64 -7.72 8.51
N TYR A 249 -9.11 -6.66 7.87
CA TYR A 249 -10.56 -6.41 7.73
C TYR A 249 -11.25 -7.52 6.93
N ILE A 250 -10.66 -7.97 5.82
CA ILE A 250 -11.22 -9.08 5.03
C ILE A 250 -11.34 -10.37 5.86
N LYS A 251 -10.33 -10.66 6.70
CA LYS A 251 -10.38 -11.79 7.64
C LYS A 251 -11.46 -11.60 8.72
N ALA A 252 -11.62 -10.39 9.26
CA ALA A 252 -12.70 -10.08 10.20
C ALA A 252 -14.09 -10.32 9.59
N LEU A 253 -14.28 -9.95 8.32
CA LEU A 253 -15.52 -10.24 7.60
C LEU A 253 -15.79 -11.74 7.43
N ARG A 254 -14.76 -12.58 7.31
CA ARG A 254 -14.92 -14.05 7.22
C ARG A 254 -15.39 -14.63 8.54
N LEU A 255 -14.86 -14.14 9.65
CA LEU A 255 -15.25 -14.57 10.99
C LEU A 255 -16.73 -14.26 11.27
N GLN A 256 -17.21 -13.10 10.80
CA GLN A 256 -18.60 -12.68 10.91
C GLN A 256 -19.54 -13.37 9.89
N GLY A 257 -19.00 -13.82 8.77
CA GLY A 257 -19.74 -14.41 7.66
C GLY A 257 -20.17 -15.86 7.97
N SER A 258 -21.48 -16.10 8.09
CA SER A 258 -22.01 -17.41 8.48
C SER A 258 -22.22 -18.41 7.32
N SER A 259 -21.85 -18.07 6.08
CA SER A 259 -22.11 -18.93 4.90
C SER A 259 -20.88 -19.14 4.03
N THR A 260 -20.70 -20.38 3.56
CA THR A 260 -19.62 -20.80 2.65
C THR A 260 -19.59 -19.97 1.36
N ASP A 261 -20.76 -19.53 0.87
CA ASP A 261 -20.86 -18.65 -0.29
C ASP A 261 -20.17 -17.30 -0.04
N THR A 262 -20.36 -16.68 1.13
CA THR A 262 -19.75 -15.39 1.49
C THR A 262 -18.21 -15.47 1.49
N ILE A 263 -17.65 -16.59 1.97
CA ILE A 263 -16.20 -16.80 2.08
C ILE A 263 -15.52 -16.93 0.71
N LEU A 264 -16.17 -17.56 -0.27
CA LEU A 264 -15.63 -17.71 -1.63
C LEU A 264 -15.43 -16.36 -2.33
N PHE A 265 -16.31 -15.39 -2.07
CA PHE A 265 -16.23 -14.05 -2.67
C PHE A 265 -15.26 -13.13 -1.94
N LEU A 266 -14.99 -13.32 -0.65
CA LEU A 266 -13.95 -12.55 0.06
C LEU A 266 -12.52 -12.86 -0.40
N ASN A 267 -12.34 -13.75 -1.39
CA ASN A 267 -11.07 -14.06 -2.05
C ASN A 267 -10.95 -13.50 -3.48
N LYS A 268 -12.03 -12.96 -4.07
CA LYS A 268 -12.09 -12.46 -5.47
C LYS A 268 -12.95 -11.19 -5.53
N GLY A 269 -12.97 -10.46 -6.65
CA GLY A 269 -13.80 -9.24 -6.76
C GLY A 269 -13.18 -8.03 -6.06
N ILE A 270 -13.97 -7.25 -5.30
CA ILE A 270 -13.52 -6.01 -4.66
C ILE A 270 -12.25 -6.20 -3.80
N PRO A 271 -12.18 -7.18 -2.87
CA PRO A 271 -10.97 -7.41 -2.07
C PRO A 271 -9.72 -7.70 -2.91
N GLY A 272 -9.87 -8.45 -4.01
CA GLY A 272 -8.75 -8.80 -4.89
C GLY A 272 -8.19 -7.58 -5.61
N LEU A 273 -9.07 -6.72 -6.14
CA LEU A 273 -8.65 -5.51 -6.84
C LEU A 273 -8.06 -4.45 -5.88
N LEU A 274 -8.57 -4.39 -4.64
CA LEU A 274 -7.98 -3.56 -3.59
C LEU A 274 -6.59 -4.05 -3.18
N ALA A 275 -6.38 -5.37 -3.11
CA ALA A 275 -5.07 -5.96 -2.82
C ALA A 275 -4.06 -5.67 -3.95
N GLU A 276 -4.46 -5.85 -5.22
CA GLU A 276 -3.64 -5.49 -6.39
C GLU A 276 -3.22 -4.01 -6.35
N ASN A 277 -4.16 -3.11 -6.07
CA ASN A 277 -3.86 -1.69 -5.89
C ASN A 277 -2.90 -1.43 -4.71
N ALA A 278 -3.09 -2.11 -3.58
CA ALA A 278 -2.23 -1.94 -2.41
C ALA A 278 -0.78 -2.38 -2.70
N GLU A 279 -0.56 -3.44 -3.46
CA GLU A 279 0.78 -3.88 -3.89
C GLU A 279 1.49 -2.81 -4.72
N HIS A 280 0.76 -2.15 -5.63
CA HIS A 280 1.30 -1.05 -6.43
C HIS A 280 1.73 0.15 -5.59
N TYR A 281 0.89 0.58 -4.64
CA TYR A 281 1.27 1.66 -3.72
C TYR A 281 2.38 1.25 -2.74
N GLN A 282 2.42 -0.02 -2.32
CA GLN A 282 3.47 -0.54 -1.44
C GLN A 282 4.85 -0.49 -2.11
N LYS A 283 4.93 -0.78 -3.42
CA LYS A 283 6.15 -0.62 -4.21
C LYS A 283 6.66 0.82 -4.17
N LEU A 284 5.76 1.81 -4.31
CA LEU A 284 6.13 3.23 -4.27
C LEU A 284 6.53 3.70 -2.87
N ASP A 285 5.78 3.27 -1.86
CA ASP A 285 6.08 3.57 -0.46
C ASP A 285 7.43 3.00 -0.03
N GLY A 286 7.80 1.81 -0.52
CA GLY A 286 9.13 1.22 -0.31
C GLY A 286 10.25 2.11 -0.86
N ILE A 287 10.14 2.59 -2.10
CA ILE A 287 11.13 3.49 -2.70
C ILE A 287 11.24 4.81 -1.91
N LEU A 288 10.10 5.42 -1.57
CA LEU A 288 10.06 6.69 -0.85
C LEU A 288 10.60 6.56 0.58
N SER A 289 10.29 5.45 1.26
CA SER A 289 10.73 5.19 2.65
C SER A 289 12.21 4.85 2.75
N GLU A 290 12.82 4.29 1.70
CA GLU A 290 14.27 4.11 1.64
C GLU A 290 15.03 5.43 1.41
N LEU A 291 14.39 6.40 0.75
CA LEU A 291 15.00 7.69 0.46
C LEU A 291 14.84 8.71 1.58
N GLY A 292 13.68 8.75 2.24
CA GLY A 292 13.37 9.74 3.25
C GLY A 292 12.14 9.39 4.07
N GLU A 293 11.63 10.36 4.82
CA GLU A 293 10.47 10.14 5.68
C GLU A 293 9.17 10.12 4.87
N SER A 294 8.58 8.94 4.71
CA SER A 294 7.38 8.71 3.91
C SER A 294 6.24 8.08 4.71
N GLN A 295 5.01 8.48 4.38
CA GLN A 295 3.77 7.85 4.82
C GLN A 295 2.84 7.75 3.61
N PHE A 296 3.27 7.01 2.58
CA PHE A 296 2.66 7.10 1.26
C PHE A 296 1.44 6.17 1.08
N MET A 297 1.37 5.09 1.86
CA MET A 297 0.33 4.07 1.68
C MET A 297 -1.10 4.62 1.79
N PRO A 298 -2.01 4.26 0.86
CA PRO A 298 -3.40 4.67 0.89
C PRO A 298 -4.16 3.90 1.97
N ARG A 299 -4.19 4.44 3.19
CA ARG A 299 -4.86 3.85 4.36
C ARG A 299 -6.38 4.03 4.28
N PHE A 300 -7.04 3.28 3.39
CA PHE A 300 -8.51 3.21 3.31
C PHE A 300 -9.08 2.79 4.66
N LYS A 301 -10.09 3.47 5.18
CA LYS A 301 -10.60 3.22 6.54
C LYS A 301 -12.02 2.67 6.53
N VAL A 302 -12.30 1.81 7.49
CA VAL A 302 -13.62 1.21 7.74
C VAL A 302 -13.86 1.12 9.23
N LYS A 303 -15.13 0.92 9.59
CA LYS A 303 -15.55 0.68 10.96
C LYS A 303 -15.97 -0.77 11.15
N VAL A 304 -15.55 -1.35 12.25
CA VAL A 304 -15.95 -2.68 12.71
C VAL A 304 -16.52 -2.60 14.13
N PRO A 305 -17.41 -3.53 14.53
CA PRO A 305 -17.74 -3.72 15.94
C PRO A 305 -16.47 -3.92 16.77
N TYR A 306 -16.50 -3.47 18.03
CA TYR A 306 -15.38 -3.66 18.95
C TYR A 306 -15.85 -4.19 20.30
N PHE A 307 -15.32 -5.34 20.69
CA PHE A 307 -15.54 -6.05 21.94
C PHE A 307 -14.17 -6.29 22.58
N ALA A 308 -13.76 -5.39 23.47
CA ALA A 308 -12.46 -5.49 24.14
C ALA A 308 -12.40 -6.75 25.00
N LEU A 309 -11.33 -7.54 24.82
CA LEU A 309 -11.05 -8.69 25.68
C LEU A 309 -10.53 -8.21 27.03
N ASP A 310 -11.06 -8.80 28.11
CA ASP A 310 -10.59 -8.50 29.45
C ASP A 310 -9.25 -9.21 29.77
N SER A 311 -8.64 -8.85 30.90
CA SER A 311 -7.34 -9.43 31.28
C SER A 311 -7.39 -10.94 31.51
N LEU A 312 -8.53 -11.49 31.95
CA LEU A 312 -8.69 -12.92 32.20
C LEU A 312 -8.85 -13.69 30.87
N GLU A 313 -9.60 -13.12 29.94
CA GLU A 313 -9.78 -13.66 28.58
C GLU A 313 -8.44 -13.72 27.84
N ASN A 314 -7.64 -12.65 27.89
CA ASN A 314 -6.30 -12.63 27.30
C ASN A 314 -5.37 -13.70 27.92
N ILE A 315 -5.33 -13.80 29.26
CA ILE A 315 -4.53 -14.85 29.94
C ILE A 315 -4.97 -16.27 29.52
N THR A 316 -6.27 -16.44 29.28
CA THR A 316 -6.83 -17.73 28.84
C THR A 316 -6.39 -18.04 27.40
N LEU A 317 -6.42 -17.05 26.50
CA LEU A 317 -5.95 -17.19 25.12
C LEU A 317 -4.46 -17.49 25.06
N ASP A 318 -3.63 -16.81 25.85
CA ASP A 318 -2.19 -17.10 25.98
C ASP A 318 -1.96 -18.56 26.44
N SER A 319 -2.78 -19.04 27.37
CA SER A 319 -2.70 -20.43 27.86
C SER A 319 -3.13 -21.45 26.79
N ILE A 320 -4.14 -21.11 26.00
CA ILE A 320 -4.61 -21.94 24.88
C ILE A 320 -3.51 -22.04 23.81
N GLU A 321 -2.86 -20.92 23.46
CA GLU A 321 -1.77 -20.89 22.49
C GLU A 321 -0.64 -21.85 22.89
N ILE A 322 -0.16 -21.77 24.13
CA ILE A 322 0.87 -22.67 24.67
C ILE A 322 0.43 -24.14 24.64
N GLY A 323 -0.83 -24.41 24.99
CA GLY A 323 -1.40 -25.76 24.98
C GLY A 323 -1.54 -26.33 23.57
N LEU A 324 -1.95 -25.48 22.63
CA LEU A 324 -2.12 -25.81 21.23
C LEU A 324 -0.78 -26.12 20.57
N GLU A 325 0.25 -25.28 20.75
CA GLU A 325 1.60 -25.52 20.20
C GLU A 325 2.14 -26.91 20.60
N LYS A 326 2.00 -27.26 21.88
CA LYS A 326 2.40 -28.58 22.39
C LYS A 326 1.59 -29.70 21.77
N SER A 327 0.28 -29.52 21.63
CA SER A 327 -0.62 -30.53 21.09
C SER A 327 -0.39 -30.77 19.60
N LEU A 328 -0.16 -29.70 18.83
CA LEU A 328 0.22 -29.77 17.41
C LEU A 328 1.58 -30.45 17.22
N ALA A 329 2.57 -30.14 18.07
CA ALA A 329 3.88 -30.79 18.03
C ALA A 329 3.78 -32.31 18.29
N ILE A 330 2.98 -32.71 19.29
CA ILE A 330 2.74 -34.13 19.60
C ILE A 330 2.02 -34.81 18.45
N SER A 331 0.90 -34.24 17.97
CA SER A 331 0.15 -34.81 16.86
C SER A 331 1.02 -34.96 15.61
N SER A 332 1.74 -33.90 15.22
CA SER A 332 2.65 -33.91 14.07
C SER A 332 3.73 -34.98 14.21
N SER A 333 4.24 -35.22 15.41
CA SER A 333 5.23 -36.26 15.66
C SER A 333 4.71 -37.66 15.37
N PHE A 334 3.40 -37.93 15.59
CA PHE A 334 2.78 -39.21 15.26
C PHE A 334 2.33 -39.29 13.80
N LEU A 335 1.63 -38.27 13.30
CA LEU A 335 1.06 -38.29 11.95
C LEU A 335 2.13 -38.34 10.85
N ASN A 336 3.29 -37.72 11.12
CA ASN A 336 4.43 -37.66 10.20
C ASN A 336 5.52 -38.71 10.49
N ASP A 337 5.34 -39.62 11.46
CA ASP A 337 6.30 -40.69 11.75
C ASP A 337 6.30 -41.74 10.62
N PRO A 338 7.43 -41.94 9.89
CA PRO A 338 7.50 -42.93 8.81
C PRO A 338 7.28 -44.37 9.27
N HIS A 339 7.75 -44.74 10.47
CA HIS A 339 7.59 -46.09 11.01
C HIS A 339 6.14 -46.35 11.41
N LEU A 340 5.47 -45.39 12.05
CA LEU A 340 4.06 -45.51 12.39
C LEU A 340 3.18 -45.58 11.13
N ASN A 341 3.54 -44.79 10.10
CA ASN A 341 2.85 -44.82 8.80
C ASN A 341 2.96 -46.17 8.08
N ILE A 342 4.03 -46.94 8.32
CA ILE A 342 4.16 -48.31 7.83
C ILE A 342 3.38 -49.27 8.74
N LEU A 343 3.53 -49.13 10.07
CA LEU A 343 2.91 -50.02 11.06
C LEU A 343 1.37 -50.03 10.96
N LYS A 344 0.75 -48.87 10.73
CA LYS A 344 -0.71 -48.76 10.59
C LYS A 344 -1.28 -49.53 9.40
N LEU A 345 -0.46 -49.98 8.44
CA LEU A 345 -0.90 -50.76 7.29
C LEU A 345 -1.08 -52.25 7.62
N SER A 346 -0.45 -52.72 8.70
CA SER A 346 -0.42 -54.13 9.08
C SER A 346 -0.95 -54.41 10.49
N ASP A 347 -1.07 -53.40 11.35
CA ASP A 347 -1.59 -53.51 12.71
C ASP A 347 -2.91 -52.71 12.89
N PRO A 348 -4.05 -53.38 13.16
CA PRO A 348 -5.35 -52.73 13.32
C PRO A 348 -5.44 -51.75 14.51
N GLU A 349 -4.71 -51.99 15.60
CA GLU A 349 -4.70 -51.11 16.77
C GLU A 349 -3.92 -49.83 16.47
N ALA A 350 -2.75 -49.96 15.82
CA ALA A 350 -1.99 -48.81 15.33
C ALA A 350 -2.79 -47.99 14.30
N GLN A 351 -3.55 -48.65 13.42
CA GLN A 351 -4.44 -47.96 12.48
C GLN A 351 -5.53 -47.16 13.19
N TYR A 352 -6.18 -47.76 14.19
CA TYR A 352 -7.23 -47.10 14.96
C TYR A 352 -6.69 -45.87 15.71
N LEU A 353 -5.59 -46.01 16.45
CA LEU A 353 -5.01 -44.90 17.21
C LEU A 353 -4.48 -43.78 16.31
N TYR A 354 -3.90 -44.12 15.16
CA TYR A 354 -3.53 -43.13 14.15
C TYR A 354 -4.76 -42.33 13.68
N GLY A 355 -5.87 -43.03 13.41
CA GLY A 355 -7.15 -42.40 13.03
C GLY A 355 -7.64 -41.43 14.10
N VAL A 356 -7.59 -41.82 15.38
CA VAL A 356 -7.97 -40.96 16.51
C VAL A 356 -7.10 -39.69 16.56
N VAL A 357 -5.78 -39.80 16.39
CA VAL A 357 -4.90 -38.63 16.36
C VAL A 357 -5.22 -37.72 15.17
N SER A 358 -5.49 -38.29 14.00
CA SER A 358 -5.89 -37.54 12.80
C SER A 358 -7.18 -36.76 13.04
N GLU A 359 -8.20 -37.43 13.59
CA GLU A 359 -9.51 -36.84 13.89
C GLU A 359 -9.40 -35.74 14.95
N ILE A 360 -8.63 -35.95 16.03
CA ILE A 360 -8.37 -34.90 17.02
C ILE A 360 -7.71 -33.67 16.37
N THR A 361 -6.78 -33.91 15.45
CA THR A 361 -6.05 -32.83 14.78
C THR A 361 -6.97 -32.03 13.86
N GLU A 362 -7.73 -32.74 13.03
CA GLU A 362 -8.63 -32.13 12.04
C GLU A 362 -9.81 -31.42 12.70
N GLU A 363 -10.43 -32.02 13.72
CA GLU A 363 -11.66 -31.49 14.33
C GLU A 363 -11.42 -30.48 15.46
N PHE A 364 -10.27 -30.54 16.15
CA PHE A 364 -10.02 -29.69 17.32
C PHE A 364 -8.79 -28.81 17.17
N LEU A 365 -7.63 -29.40 16.82
CA LEU A 365 -6.38 -28.63 16.79
C LEU A 365 -6.36 -27.62 15.64
N ASN A 366 -6.74 -28.01 14.42
CA ASN A 366 -6.73 -27.11 13.27
C ASN A 366 -7.71 -25.93 13.45
N PRO A 367 -8.97 -26.12 13.91
CA PRO A 367 -9.86 -24.99 14.20
C PRO A 367 -9.34 -24.08 15.33
N LEU A 368 -8.71 -24.64 16.36
CA LEU A 368 -8.08 -23.85 17.42
C LEU A 368 -6.88 -23.05 16.89
N GLU A 369 -6.08 -23.62 15.99
CA GLU A 369 -4.99 -22.92 15.30
C GLU A 369 -5.50 -21.75 14.47
N GLU A 370 -6.58 -21.94 13.73
CA GLU A 370 -7.22 -20.85 12.98
C GLU A 370 -7.74 -19.75 13.92
N MET A 371 -8.39 -20.11 15.02
CA MET A 371 -8.84 -19.16 16.05
C MET A 371 -7.66 -18.37 16.64
N MET A 372 -6.54 -19.04 16.91
CA MET A 372 -5.36 -18.39 17.48
C MET A 372 -4.64 -17.49 16.48
N ALA A 373 -4.67 -17.84 15.20
CA ALA A 373 -4.24 -16.93 14.15
C ALA A 373 -5.09 -15.64 14.13
N PHE A 374 -6.40 -15.71 14.38
CA PHE A 374 -7.24 -14.50 14.53
C PHE A 374 -6.91 -13.69 15.79
N HIS A 375 -6.55 -14.34 16.89
CA HIS A 375 -6.11 -13.66 18.10
C HIS A 375 -4.83 -12.87 17.88
N GLN A 376 -3.79 -13.49 17.29
CA GLN A 376 -2.51 -12.85 16.99
C GLN A 376 -2.66 -11.64 16.06
N LEU A 377 -3.67 -11.69 15.16
CA LEU A 377 -4.02 -10.58 14.28
C LEU A 377 -4.91 -9.51 14.95
N GLY A 378 -5.27 -9.69 16.23
CA GLY A 378 -6.19 -8.82 16.97
C GLY A 378 -7.59 -8.75 16.35
N ILE A 379 -8.03 -9.81 15.66
CA ILE A 379 -9.31 -9.85 14.94
C ILE A 379 -10.45 -10.32 15.86
N LEU A 380 -10.15 -11.10 16.90
CA LEU A 380 -11.18 -11.63 17.82
C LEU A 380 -11.99 -10.52 18.50
N GLU A 381 -11.40 -9.35 18.74
CA GLU A 381 -12.12 -8.21 19.30
C GLU A 381 -13.14 -7.59 18.33
N TYR A 382 -13.19 -8.06 17.07
CA TYR A 382 -14.15 -7.62 16.05
C TYR A 382 -15.23 -8.66 15.79
N ALA A 383 -15.23 -9.77 16.53
CA ALA A 383 -16.09 -10.94 16.39
C ALA A 383 -17.37 -10.83 17.23
#